data_AF-A0A838VUH4-F1
#
_entry.id   AF-A0A838VUH4-F1
#
_cell.length_a   1.000
_cell.length_b   1.000
_cell.length_c   1.000
_cell.angle_alpha   90.00
_cell.angle_beta   90.00
_cell.angle_gamma   90.00
#
_symmetry.space_group_name_H-M   'P 1'
#
loop_
_entity.id
_entity.type
_entity.pdbx_description
1 polymer ?
#
loop_
_entity_poly.entity_id
_entity_poly.type
_entity_poly.pdbx_seq_one_letter_code
_entity_poly.pdbx_strand_id
1 'polypeptide(L)'
;LLKQRILPKFGLEIGIRESLSAITSYIITIVGFLIVLETTGINLSSLAVFAGALGIGFGIGLQNLASNFISGLTLLFEQPIKVGDYIEVDKLAGTVEKIAIRSTTIRTVNGVFVIVPNSRFLDNNVVNWSYCDPKCRIVVGVQVAEESDSLAVTESLLTAARQESRVLSSPTPEVYFKGNKKDTLRFELLVWILNPVEMDSIKSALRFLIEAELRDRAINTRASAREIVLENLPTLATLLQLPILQTTNGYATQALTATHNAENSLSSEKPIGGWMLRDLLQKVSYFQQCGDVELRKVIEKGYRKKLMSGEIICRENDPGDSFYIILSGAVEVFIESLAQQVAIRKAGEFIGEMSLLMGTPRTATLRTLEETILFVVDRDNLQSLLHQHHELADKIAEELSQRQETLKSLGITLGAITTKETPFNQIRRQIKAIFGI
;
A
#
# COMPACT_ATOMS: atom_id res chain seq x y z
N LEU A 1 12.42 60.51 -21.98
CA LEU A 1 11.36 60.05 -22.91
C LEU A 1 10.86 58.64 -22.58
N LEU A 2 11.73 57.62 -22.53
CA LEU A 2 11.34 56.23 -22.24
C LEU A 2 10.58 56.07 -20.89
N LYS A 3 11.16 56.62 -19.81
CA LYS A 3 10.64 56.60 -18.42
C LYS A 3 9.27 57.25 -18.23
N GLN A 4 9.05 58.40 -18.88
CA GLN A 4 7.88 59.26 -18.63
C GLN A 4 6.72 59.09 -19.62
N ARG A 5 6.95 58.57 -20.83
CA ARG A 5 5.91 58.52 -21.88
C ARG A 5 5.56 57.13 -22.41
N ILE A 6 6.49 56.18 -22.40
CA ILE A 6 6.32 54.88 -23.08
C ILE A 6 6.04 53.76 -22.08
N LEU A 7 6.89 53.62 -21.07
CA LEU A 7 6.77 52.55 -20.05
C LEU A 7 5.51 52.61 -19.16
N PRO A 8 4.93 53.79 -18.82
CA PRO A 8 3.70 53.84 -18.04
C PRO A 8 2.47 53.24 -18.72
N LYS A 9 2.47 53.09 -20.05
CA LYS A 9 1.32 52.57 -20.82
C LYS A 9 1.18 51.04 -20.73
N PHE A 10 2.19 50.34 -20.20
CA PHE A 10 2.23 48.87 -20.13
C PHE A 10 1.84 48.30 -18.75
N GLY A 11 1.37 49.13 -17.81
CA GLY A 11 0.93 48.64 -16.48
C GLY A 11 2.05 48.04 -15.60
N LEU A 12 3.32 48.23 -15.97
CA LEU A 12 4.46 47.67 -15.26
C LEU A 12 4.66 48.31 -13.89
N GLU A 13 5.01 47.49 -12.89
CA GLU A 13 5.41 47.91 -11.54
C GLU A 13 6.56 48.92 -11.58
N ILE A 14 6.57 49.83 -10.60
CA ILE A 14 7.49 50.96 -10.52
C ILE A 14 8.96 50.48 -10.52
N GLY A 15 9.27 49.40 -9.79
CA GLY A 15 10.61 48.83 -9.75
C GLY A 15 11.11 48.35 -11.12
N ILE A 16 10.29 47.59 -11.85
CA ILE A 16 10.62 47.07 -13.19
C ILE A 16 10.84 48.23 -14.18
N ARG A 17 10.02 49.28 -14.09
CA ARG A 17 10.13 50.46 -14.95
C ARG A 17 11.45 51.21 -14.76
N GLU A 18 11.86 51.41 -13.52
CA GLU A 18 13.11 52.11 -13.20
C GLU A 18 14.33 51.32 -13.68
N SER A 19 14.37 50.02 -13.39
CA SER A 19 15.46 49.15 -13.85
C SER A 19 15.55 49.09 -15.38
N LEU A 20 14.42 48.92 -16.06
CA LEU A 20 14.39 48.84 -17.52
C LEU A 20 14.84 50.16 -18.17
N SER A 21 14.38 51.31 -17.65
CA SER A 21 14.82 52.61 -18.16
C SER A 21 16.31 52.85 -17.95
N ALA A 22 16.87 52.46 -16.81
CA ALA A 22 18.30 52.60 -16.55
C ALA A 22 19.13 51.73 -17.49
N ILE A 23 18.78 50.44 -17.62
CA ILE A 23 19.46 49.48 -18.51
C ILE A 23 19.44 49.99 -19.96
N THR A 24 18.27 50.38 -20.47
CA THR A 24 18.16 50.91 -21.84
C THR A 24 18.99 52.18 -22.01
N SER A 25 19.00 53.08 -21.02
CA SER A 25 19.82 54.29 -21.09
C SER A 25 21.31 53.98 -21.15
N TYR A 26 21.81 53.03 -20.33
CA TYR A 26 23.22 52.64 -20.37
C TYR A 26 23.61 51.99 -21.70
N ILE A 27 22.76 51.13 -22.25
CA ILE A 27 23.00 50.51 -23.57
C ILE A 27 23.11 51.58 -24.64
N ILE A 28 22.18 52.54 -24.68
CA ILE A 28 22.21 53.63 -25.67
C ILE A 28 23.47 54.49 -25.50
N THR A 29 23.84 54.84 -24.26
CA THR A 29 25.04 55.63 -23.99
C THR A 29 26.31 54.88 -24.43
N ILE A 30 26.43 53.58 -24.14
CA ILE A 30 27.58 52.75 -24.55
C ILE A 30 27.66 52.66 -26.07
N VAL A 31 26.55 52.34 -26.74
CA VAL A 31 26.51 52.25 -28.21
C VAL A 31 26.86 53.59 -28.86
N GLY A 32 26.29 54.69 -28.36
CA GLY A 32 26.59 56.03 -28.83
C GLY A 32 28.06 56.41 -28.65
N PHE A 33 28.65 56.07 -27.52
CA PHE A 33 30.09 56.28 -27.26
C PHE A 33 30.96 55.50 -28.24
N LEU A 34 30.65 54.22 -28.50
CA LEU A 34 31.40 53.40 -29.46
C LEU A 34 31.35 53.97 -30.88
N ILE A 35 30.18 54.45 -31.33
CA ILE A 35 30.03 55.11 -32.65
C ILE A 35 30.92 56.35 -32.74
N VAL A 36 30.95 57.19 -31.69
CA VAL A 36 31.82 58.38 -31.68
C VAL A 36 33.29 57.99 -31.80
N LEU A 37 33.77 56.98 -31.05
CA LEU A 37 35.16 56.52 -31.16
C LEU A 37 35.53 56.07 -32.57
N GLU A 38 34.65 55.32 -33.23
CA GLU A 38 34.86 54.86 -34.61
C GLU A 38 34.96 56.03 -35.59
N THR A 39 34.05 57.00 -35.49
CA THR A 39 34.07 58.19 -36.37
C THR A 39 35.31 59.06 -36.18
N THR A 40 35.95 59.03 -35.01
CA THR A 40 37.22 59.71 -34.75
C THR A 40 38.46 58.96 -35.26
N GLY A 41 38.27 57.79 -35.88
CA GLY A 41 39.36 56.98 -36.46
C GLY A 41 40.07 56.06 -35.44
N ILE A 42 39.51 55.88 -34.24
CA ILE A 42 40.06 54.97 -33.23
C ILE A 42 39.70 53.53 -33.62
N ASN A 43 40.70 52.65 -33.68
CA ASN A 43 40.50 51.26 -34.03
C ASN A 43 39.81 50.48 -32.90
N LEU A 44 38.52 50.22 -33.06
CA LEU A 44 37.70 49.43 -32.13
C LEU A 44 38.17 47.98 -31.97
N SER A 45 38.93 47.43 -32.92
CA SER A 45 39.43 46.04 -32.86
C SER A 45 40.34 45.82 -31.65
N SER A 46 41.12 46.83 -31.25
CA SER A 46 41.96 46.76 -30.05
C SER A 46 41.12 46.76 -28.77
N LEU A 47 40.00 47.49 -28.76
CA LEU A 47 39.06 47.51 -27.63
C LEU A 47 38.24 46.22 -27.56
N ALA A 48 38.00 45.58 -28.70
CA ALA A 48 37.25 44.32 -28.80
C ALA A 48 37.92 43.18 -28.00
N VAL A 49 39.25 43.15 -27.90
CA VAL A 49 39.97 42.15 -27.08
C VAL A 49 39.62 42.32 -25.60
N PHE A 50 39.61 43.55 -25.10
CA PHE A 50 39.21 43.86 -23.72
C PHE A 50 37.72 43.61 -23.49
N ALA A 51 36.87 44.00 -24.44
CA ALA A 51 35.44 43.74 -24.40
C ALA A 51 35.14 42.24 -24.43
N GLY A 52 35.92 41.44 -25.17
CA GLY A 52 35.82 39.99 -25.21
C GLY A 52 36.16 39.34 -23.87
N ALA A 53 37.26 39.75 -23.24
CA ALA A 53 37.63 39.28 -21.90
C ALA A 53 36.57 39.67 -20.85
N LEU A 54 36.07 40.91 -20.87
CA LEU A 54 34.97 41.36 -20.02
C LEU A 54 33.67 40.59 -20.29
N GLY A 55 33.37 40.31 -21.56
CA GLY A 55 32.19 39.56 -21.98
C GLY A 55 32.19 38.12 -21.47
N ILE A 56 33.35 37.44 -21.51
CA ILE A 56 33.50 36.10 -20.91
C ILE A 56 33.28 36.16 -19.39
N GLY A 57 33.90 37.12 -18.71
CA GLY A 57 33.72 37.31 -17.27
C GLY A 57 32.27 37.59 -16.89
N PHE A 58 31.57 38.42 -17.67
CA PHE A 58 30.15 38.72 -17.48
C PHE A 58 29.27 37.49 -17.77
N GLY A 59 29.56 36.73 -18.83
CA GLY A 59 28.85 35.50 -19.17
C GLY A 59 28.93 34.45 -18.08
N ILE A 60 30.12 34.25 -17.49
CA ILE A 60 30.32 33.37 -16.33
C ILE A 60 29.51 33.88 -15.13
N GLY A 61 29.53 35.20 -14.88
CA GLY A 61 28.75 35.80 -13.78
C GLY A 61 27.24 35.66 -13.94
N LEU A 62 26.73 35.60 -15.18
CA LEU A 62 25.29 35.49 -15.48
C LEU A 62 24.82 34.06 -15.73
N GLN A 63 25.73 33.08 -15.74
CA GLN A 63 25.45 31.69 -16.07
C GLN A 63 24.28 31.11 -15.26
N ASN A 64 24.24 31.38 -13.95
CA ASN A 64 23.17 30.90 -13.07
C ASN A 64 21.80 31.50 -13.40
N LEU A 65 21.75 32.76 -13.83
CA LEU A 65 20.49 33.39 -14.20
C LEU A 65 19.97 32.81 -15.52
N ALA A 66 20.85 32.64 -16.50
CA ALA A 66 20.51 32.04 -17.79
C ALA A 66 20.04 30.59 -17.61
N SER A 67 20.74 29.79 -16.79
CA SER A 67 20.35 28.42 -16.45
C SER A 67 18.95 28.38 -15.83
N ASN A 68 18.69 29.14 -14.76
CA ASN A 68 17.37 29.15 -14.12
C ASN A 68 16.24 29.60 -15.04
N PHE A 69 16.52 30.55 -15.94
CA PHE A 69 15.55 31.01 -16.93
C PHE A 69 15.22 29.93 -17.95
N ILE A 70 16.24 29.30 -18.55
CA ILE A 70 16.05 28.21 -19.52
C ILE A 70 15.33 27.04 -18.85
N SER A 71 15.77 26.64 -17.65
CA SER A 71 15.09 25.63 -16.84
C SER A 71 13.63 25.97 -16.58
N GLY A 72 13.32 27.23 -16.26
CA GLY A 72 11.93 27.67 -16.08
C GLY A 72 11.07 27.53 -17.34
N LEU A 73 11.61 27.88 -18.51
CA LEU A 73 10.92 27.68 -19.78
C LEU A 73 10.71 26.20 -20.08
N THR A 74 11.73 25.35 -19.85
CA THR A 74 11.62 23.90 -20.00
C THR A 74 10.53 23.33 -19.10
N LEU A 75 10.51 23.72 -17.81
CA LEU A 75 9.47 23.27 -16.87
C LEU A 75 8.06 23.70 -17.31
N LEU A 76 7.90 24.89 -17.87
CA LEU A 76 6.60 25.38 -18.36
C LEU A 76 6.16 24.70 -19.66
N PHE A 77 7.10 24.37 -20.54
CA PHE A 77 6.82 23.78 -21.85
C PHE A 77 6.65 22.26 -21.79
N GLU A 78 7.58 21.54 -21.16
CA GLU A 78 7.57 20.07 -21.04
C GLU A 78 6.66 19.59 -19.90
N GLN A 79 6.43 20.43 -18.89
CA GLN A 79 5.59 20.15 -17.72
C GLN A 79 5.87 18.81 -17.01
N PRO A 80 7.14 18.49 -16.67
CA PRO A 80 7.45 17.30 -15.87
C PRO A 80 6.92 17.41 -14.42
N ILE A 81 6.69 18.65 -13.96
CA ILE A 81 6.01 19.00 -12.71
C ILE A 81 4.97 20.08 -13.00
N LYS A 82 3.82 20.00 -12.34
CA LYS A 82 2.71 20.94 -12.47
C LYS A 82 2.35 21.55 -11.12
N VAL A 83 1.68 22.70 -11.16
CA VAL A 83 1.08 23.29 -9.95
C VAL A 83 0.04 22.32 -9.41
N GLY A 84 0.16 21.98 -8.13
CA GLY A 84 -0.65 20.97 -7.44
C GLY A 84 0.04 19.61 -7.25
N ASP A 85 1.13 19.33 -7.97
CA ASP A 85 1.84 18.05 -7.83
C ASP A 85 2.55 17.95 -6.46
N TYR A 86 2.51 16.76 -5.85
CA TYR A 86 3.36 16.45 -4.71
C TYR A 86 4.70 15.90 -5.20
N ILE A 87 5.77 16.64 -4.92
CA ILE A 87 7.11 16.32 -5.42
C ILE A 87 8.12 16.22 -4.29
N GLU A 88 9.19 15.47 -4.55
CA GLU A 88 10.37 15.41 -3.71
C GLU A 88 11.61 15.70 -4.56
N VAL A 89 12.37 16.71 -4.15
CA VAL A 89 13.64 17.12 -4.79
C VAL A 89 14.70 17.25 -3.70
N ASP A 90 15.83 16.56 -3.87
CA ASP A 90 16.88 16.39 -2.86
C ASP A 90 16.37 15.75 -1.55
N LYS A 91 16.00 16.58 -0.57
CA LYS A 91 15.43 16.20 0.74
C LYS A 91 14.20 17.04 1.10
N LEU A 92 13.69 17.78 0.12
CA LEU A 92 12.54 18.65 0.26
C LEU A 92 11.35 17.98 -0.41
N ALA A 93 10.34 17.64 0.38
CA ALA A 93 9.06 17.14 -0.09
C ALA A 93 7.95 18.17 0.14
N GLY A 94 7.07 18.33 -0.83
CA GLY A 94 5.94 19.25 -0.73
C GLY A 94 5.16 19.39 -2.03
N THR A 95 4.10 20.20 -1.97
CA THR A 95 3.22 20.47 -3.10
C THR A 95 3.70 21.70 -3.86
N VAL A 96 3.72 21.63 -5.20
CA VAL A 96 4.06 22.78 -6.05
C VAL A 96 2.94 23.81 -6.01
N GLU A 97 3.20 24.99 -5.45
CA GLU A 97 2.21 26.08 -5.37
C GLU A 97 2.24 26.96 -6.61
N LYS A 98 3.44 27.26 -7.11
CA LYS A 98 3.64 28.19 -8.24
C LYS A 98 4.96 27.94 -8.95
N ILE A 99 4.92 27.90 -10.27
CA ILE A 99 6.12 27.88 -11.13
C ILE A 99 6.29 29.28 -11.72
N ALA A 100 7.42 29.93 -11.44
CA ALA A 100 7.81 31.21 -12.04
C ALA A 100 9.02 31.02 -12.95
N ILE A 101 9.41 32.07 -13.67
CA ILE A 101 10.43 31.97 -14.72
C ILE A 101 11.83 31.57 -14.22
N ARG A 102 12.16 31.84 -12.95
CA ARG A 102 13.48 31.54 -12.36
C ARG A 102 13.43 30.61 -11.14
N SER A 103 12.25 30.39 -10.58
CA SER A 103 12.08 29.63 -9.35
C SER A 103 10.68 29.06 -9.24
N THR A 104 10.59 27.93 -8.54
CA THR A 104 9.33 27.26 -8.20
C THR A 104 9.12 27.33 -6.68
N THR A 105 7.89 27.61 -6.26
CA THR A 105 7.52 27.68 -4.85
C THR A 105 6.86 26.36 -4.45
N ILE A 106 7.41 25.71 -3.44
CA ILE A 106 6.92 24.44 -2.89
C ILE A 106 6.39 24.69 -1.48
N ARG A 107 5.19 24.20 -1.18
CA ARG A 107 4.61 24.20 0.17
C ARG A 107 4.86 22.85 0.82
N THR A 108 5.61 22.82 1.91
CA THR A 108 5.84 21.59 2.68
C THR A 108 4.58 21.16 3.43
N VAL A 109 4.53 19.90 3.86
CA VAL A 109 3.46 19.36 4.71
C VAL A 109 3.30 20.13 6.04
N ASN A 110 4.35 20.81 6.49
CA ASN A 110 4.34 21.66 7.68
C ASN A 110 3.83 23.08 7.41
N GLY A 111 3.35 23.37 6.20
CA GLY A 111 2.83 24.68 5.80
C GLY A 111 3.89 25.73 5.49
N VAL A 112 5.17 25.34 5.34
CA VAL A 112 6.26 26.27 5.03
C VAL A 112 6.44 26.38 3.51
N PHE A 113 6.54 27.60 2.99
CA PHE A 113 6.84 27.85 1.58
C PHE A 113 8.35 27.93 1.36
N VAL A 114 8.86 27.11 0.43
CA VAL A 114 10.26 27.03 0.05
C VAL A 114 10.40 27.43 -1.42
N ILE A 115 11.29 28.39 -1.70
CA ILE A 115 11.55 28.88 -3.05
C ILE A 115 12.78 28.16 -3.59
N VAL A 116 12.57 27.35 -4.64
CA VAL A 116 13.60 26.51 -5.25
C VAL A 116 13.99 27.09 -6.62
N PRO A 117 15.28 27.34 -6.90
CA PRO A 117 15.73 27.75 -8.23
C PRO A 117 15.37 26.70 -9.28
N ASN A 118 14.91 27.12 -10.45
CA ASN A 118 14.42 26.18 -11.47
C ASN A 118 15.49 25.21 -11.98
N SER A 119 16.77 25.62 -11.99
CA SER A 119 17.86 24.75 -12.43
C SER A 119 17.94 23.47 -11.61
N ARG A 120 17.58 23.52 -10.32
CA ARG A 120 17.60 22.36 -9.42
C ARG A 120 16.68 21.22 -9.87
N PHE A 121 15.61 21.50 -10.61
CA PHE A 121 14.70 20.45 -11.11
C PHE A 121 15.22 19.77 -12.38
N LEU A 122 16.19 20.38 -13.07
CA LEU A 122 16.84 19.78 -14.24
C LEU A 122 18.18 19.13 -13.87
N ASP A 123 18.88 19.69 -12.87
CA ASP A 123 20.20 19.22 -12.44
C ASP A 123 20.11 17.97 -11.54
N ASN A 124 19.00 17.81 -10.80
CA ASN A 124 18.81 16.74 -9.82
C ASN A 124 17.69 15.78 -10.22
N ASN A 125 17.70 14.60 -9.61
CA ASN A 125 16.55 13.68 -9.67
C ASN A 125 15.36 14.27 -8.90
N VAL A 126 14.21 14.34 -9.56
CA VAL A 126 12.94 14.77 -8.97
C VAL A 126 11.98 13.58 -8.95
N VAL A 127 11.42 13.28 -7.78
CA VAL A 127 10.35 12.28 -7.65
C VAL A 127 9.03 13.03 -7.67
N ASN A 128 8.23 12.83 -8.72
CA ASN A 128 6.88 13.36 -8.79
C ASN A 128 5.88 12.24 -8.43
N TRP A 129 5.32 12.32 -7.21
CA TRP A 129 4.40 11.31 -6.69
C TRP A 129 2.99 11.40 -7.26
N SER A 130 2.69 12.48 -7.98
CA SER A 130 1.37 12.76 -8.56
C SER A 130 1.41 12.82 -10.09
N TYR A 131 2.51 12.35 -10.70
CA TYR A 131 2.68 12.40 -12.15
C TYR A 131 1.68 11.48 -12.85
N CYS A 132 0.75 12.08 -13.60
CA CYS A 132 -0.34 11.41 -14.35
C CYS A 132 -1.39 10.69 -13.48
N ASP A 133 -0.99 9.91 -12.49
CA ASP A 133 -1.87 9.19 -11.56
C ASP A 133 -1.45 9.50 -10.12
N PRO A 134 -2.34 10.03 -9.25
CA PRO A 134 -2.02 10.28 -7.85
C PRO A 134 -1.93 8.98 -7.02
N LYS A 135 -2.35 7.84 -7.56
CA LYS A 135 -2.20 6.55 -6.89
C LYS A 135 -0.73 6.18 -6.77
N CYS A 136 -0.28 5.97 -5.53
CA CYS A 136 1.08 5.53 -5.28
C CYS A 136 1.11 4.34 -4.31
N ARG A 137 2.16 3.53 -4.42
CA ARG A 137 2.40 2.39 -3.54
C ARG A 137 3.38 2.79 -2.45
N ILE A 138 3.00 2.58 -1.20
CA ILE A 138 3.84 2.84 -0.03
C ILE A 138 4.25 1.52 0.61
N VAL A 139 5.42 1.51 1.23
CA VAL A 139 6.00 0.32 1.87
C VAL A 139 6.15 0.58 3.37
N VAL A 140 5.65 -0.36 4.18
CA VAL A 140 5.78 -0.36 5.63
C VAL A 140 6.60 -1.59 6.03
N GLY A 141 7.83 -1.37 6.50
CA GLY A 141 8.70 -2.42 7.00
C GLY A 141 8.29 -2.86 8.40
N VAL A 142 8.20 -4.16 8.63
CA VAL A 142 7.86 -4.79 9.91
C VAL A 142 8.89 -5.86 10.24
N GLN A 143 9.28 -5.94 11.51
CA GLN A 143 10.22 -6.94 12.01
C GLN A 143 9.56 -7.67 13.17
N VAL A 144 9.66 -9.00 13.17
CA VAL A 144 9.14 -9.87 14.22
C VAL A 144 10.21 -10.89 14.61
N ALA A 145 10.07 -11.52 15.76
CA ALA A 145 11.03 -12.51 16.24
C ALA A 145 11.07 -13.74 15.32
N GLU A 146 12.21 -14.43 15.23
CA GLU A 146 12.42 -15.57 14.32
C GLU A 146 11.46 -16.74 14.55
N GLU A 147 11.03 -16.94 15.79
CA GLU A 147 10.06 -17.96 16.19
C GLU A 147 8.62 -17.65 15.76
N SER A 148 8.37 -16.44 15.21
CA SER A 148 7.03 -16.02 14.82
C SER A 148 6.56 -16.74 13.56
N ASP A 149 5.29 -17.12 13.56
CA ASP A 149 4.66 -17.74 12.40
C ASP A 149 4.51 -16.76 11.23
N SER A 150 5.22 -17.03 10.13
CA SER A 150 5.22 -16.18 8.94
C SER A 150 3.85 -16.03 8.28
N LEU A 151 2.98 -17.04 8.35
CA LEU A 151 1.63 -16.98 7.80
C LEU A 151 0.73 -16.12 8.68
N ALA A 152 0.82 -16.29 10.00
CA ALA A 152 0.05 -15.48 10.96
C ALA A 152 0.44 -14.00 10.88
N VAL A 153 1.73 -13.71 10.69
CA VAL A 153 2.23 -12.35 10.46
C VAL A 153 1.65 -11.80 9.16
N THR A 154 1.69 -12.57 8.06
CA THR A 154 1.13 -12.16 6.77
C THR A 154 -0.36 -11.83 6.88
N GLU A 155 -1.15 -12.69 7.53
CA GLU A 155 -2.57 -12.46 7.81
C GLU A 155 -2.78 -11.16 8.60
N SER A 156 -1.98 -10.94 9.65
CA SER A 156 -2.07 -9.76 10.52
C SER A 156 -1.81 -8.47 9.74
N LEU A 157 -0.77 -8.45 8.92
CA LEU A 157 -0.39 -7.29 8.12
C LEU A 157 -1.46 -6.95 7.07
N LEU A 158 -2.00 -7.97 6.39
CA LEU A 158 -3.07 -7.80 5.42
C LEU A 158 -4.40 -7.39 6.07
N THR A 159 -4.65 -7.83 7.31
CA THR A 159 -5.83 -7.42 8.08
C THR A 159 -5.72 -5.95 8.49
N ALA A 160 -4.57 -5.54 9.05
CA ALA A 160 -4.29 -4.15 9.40
C ALA A 160 -4.42 -3.21 8.18
N ALA A 161 -3.93 -3.63 7.01
CA ALA A 161 -4.05 -2.86 5.78
C ALA A 161 -5.50 -2.59 5.37
N ARG A 162 -6.41 -3.57 5.57
CA ARG A 162 -7.83 -3.44 5.22
C ARG A 162 -8.65 -2.63 6.21
N GLN A 163 -8.17 -2.47 7.45
CA GLN A 163 -8.82 -1.65 8.47
C GLN A 163 -8.60 -0.14 8.24
N GLU A 164 -7.54 0.25 7.52
CA GLU A 164 -7.29 1.65 7.19
C GLU A 164 -8.06 2.06 5.94
N SER A 165 -9.09 2.88 6.12
CA SER A 165 -9.98 3.37 5.05
C SER A 165 -9.29 4.10 3.89
N ARG A 166 -8.11 4.68 4.12
CA ARG A 166 -7.32 5.39 3.10
C ARG A 166 -6.46 4.46 2.24
N VAL A 167 -6.36 3.18 2.60
CA VAL A 167 -5.73 2.15 1.76
C VAL A 167 -6.73 1.66 0.73
N LEU A 168 -6.31 1.63 -0.54
CA LEU A 168 -7.15 1.14 -1.62
C LEU A 168 -7.34 -0.37 -1.49
N SER A 169 -8.58 -0.83 -1.68
CA SER A 169 -8.90 -2.26 -1.75
C SER A 169 -8.53 -2.86 -3.11
N SER A 170 -8.53 -2.05 -4.17
CA SER A 170 -8.04 -2.41 -5.50
C SER A 170 -7.12 -1.30 -6.04
N PRO A 171 -5.83 -1.59 -6.28
CA PRO A 171 -5.16 -2.89 -6.16
C PRO A 171 -5.01 -3.38 -4.70
N THR A 172 -5.03 -4.70 -4.49
CA THR A 172 -4.97 -5.28 -3.14
C THR A 172 -3.62 -5.08 -2.46
N PRO A 173 -3.61 -4.94 -1.11
CA PRO A 173 -2.38 -5.01 -0.31
C PRO A 173 -1.58 -6.30 -0.54
N GLU A 174 -0.26 -6.19 -0.50
CA GLU A 174 0.67 -7.33 -0.63
C GLU A 174 1.66 -7.36 0.53
N VAL A 175 2.16 -8.54 0.89
CA VAL A 175 3.18 -8.70 1.93
C VAL A 175 4.38 -9.46 1.37
N TYR A 176 5.55 -8.85 1.38
CA TYR A 176 6.79 -9.49 0.97
C TYR A 176 7.60 -9.94 2.17
N PHE A 177 8.01 -11.21 2.16
CA PHE A 177 8.98 -11.71 3.12
C PHE A 177 10.39 -11.42 2.60
N LYS A 178 11.16 -10.62 3.35
CA LYS A 178 12.50 -10.14 2.97
C LYS A 178 13.63 -11.00 3.56
N GLY A 179 13.27 -12.16 4.12
CA GLY A 179 14.19 -13.07 4.80
C GLY A 179 14.42 -12.71 6.26
N ASN A 180 15.31 -13.45 6.90
CA ASN A 180 15.72 -13.25 8.28
C ASN A 180 16.99 -12.37 8.39
N LYS A 181 17.16 -11.68 9.51
CA LYS A 181 18.37 -10.92 9.84
C LYS A 181 18.49 -10.79 11.36
N LYS A 182 19.59 -11.27 11.95
CA LYS A 182 19.88 -11.13 13.40
C LYS A 182 18.68 -11.52 14.28
N ASP A 183 18.22 -12.77 14.13
CA ASP A 183 17.14 -13.35 14.93
C ASP A 183 15.78 -12.66 14.77
N THR A 184 15.58 -11.97 13.64
CA THR A 184 14.29 -11.35 13.27
C THR A 184 13.89 -11.70 11.85
N LEU A 185 12.61 -11.96 11.63
CA LEU A 185 11.98 -12.05 10.32
C LEU A 185 11.60 -10.65 9.84
N ARG A 186 11.93 -10.32 8.59
CA ARG A 186 11.60 -9.02 7.99
C ARG A 186 10.50 -9.15 6.96
N PHE A 187 9.47 -8.33 7.12
CA PHE A 187 8.34 -8.23 6.21
C PHE A 187 8.21 -6.79 5.68
N GLU A 188 7.72 -6.66 4.46
CA GLU A 188 7.33 -5.40 3.86
C GLU A 188 5.84 -5.51 3.51
N LEU A 189 5.01 -4.67 4.14
CA LEU A 189 3.62 -4.49 3.73
C LEU A 189 3.57 -3.41 2.65
N LEU A 190 3.05 -3.75 1.48
CA LEU A 190 2.88 -2.87 0.34
C LEU A 190 1.39 -2.53 0.21
N VAL A 191 1.07 -1.24 0.24
CA VAL A 191 -0.31 -0.76 0.10
C VAL A 191 -0.39 0.39 -0.89
N TRP A 192 -1.50 0.47 -1.62
CA TRP A 192 -1.78 1.56 -2.52
C TRP A 192 -2.62 2.63 -1.83
N ILE A 193 -2.27 3.90 -2.04
CA ILE A 193 -2.98 5.07 -1.50
C ILE A 193 -3.27 6.06 -2.63
N LEU A 194 -4.28 6.90 -2.45
CA LEU A 194 -4.68 7.91 -3.45
C LEU A 194 -4.01 9.28 -3.23
N ASN A 195 -3.63 9.61 -1.99
CA ASN A 195 -3.09 10.92 -1.65
C ASN A 195 -1.67 10.83 -1.08
N PRO A 196 -0.61 11.09 -1.88
CA PRO A 196 0.77 11.04 -1.44
C PRO A 196 1.10 12.01 -0.28
N VAL A 197 0.37 13.12 -0.16
CA VAL A 197 0.59 14.12 0.91
C VAL A 197 0.34 13.53 2.29
N GLU A 198 -0.58 12.57 2.40
CA GLU A 198 -0.95 11.91 3.66
C GLU A 198 -0.10 10.68 3.99
N MET A 199 0.90 10.37 3.15
CA MET A 199 1.69 9.15 3.22
C MET A 199 2.21 8.84 4.63
N ASP A 200 2.76 9.84 5.32
CA ASP A 200 3.33 9.63 6.67
C ASP A 200 2.26 9.40 7.73
N SER A 201 1.11 10.06 7.62
CA SER A 201 -0.06 9.82 8.48
C SER A 201 -0.58 8.40 8.30
N ILE A 202 -0.70 7.93 7.05
CA ILE A 202 -1.17 6.58 6.72
C ILE A 202 -0.15 5.54 7.21
N LYS A 203 1.16 5.75 6.98
CA LYS A 203 2.20 4.85 7.52
C LYS A 203 2.16 4.77 9.03
N SER A 204 1.89 5.87 9.72
CA SER A 204 1.75 5.87 11.18
C SER A 204 0.52 5.08 11.63
N ALA A 205 -0.64 5.33 11.02
CA ALA A 205 -1.87 4.60 11.33
C ALA A 205 -1.72 3.10 11.10
N LEU A 206 -1.14 2.70 9.95
CA LEU A 206 -0.85 1.30 9.65
C LEU A 206 0.07 0.67 10.70
N ARG A 207 1.11 1.37 11.18
CA ARG A 207 1.98 0.84 12.23
C ARG A 207 1.22 0.58 13.53
N PHE A 208 0.29 1.46 13.92
CA PHE A 208 -0.56 1.24 15.09
C PHE A 208 -1.49 0.04 14.91
N LEU A 209 -2.13 -0.09 13.74
CA LEU A 209 -3.00 -1.23 13.43
C LEU A 209 -2.22 -2.55 13.39
N ILE A 210 -1.05 -2.56 12.75
CA ILE A 210 -0.15 -3.72 12.72
C ILE A 210 0.24 -4.12 14.14
N GLU A 211 0.63 -3.16 14.97
CA GLU A 211 1.02 -3.43 16.34
C GLU A 211 -0.14 -4.02 17.16
N ALA A 212 -1.36 -3.51 16.98
CA ALA A 212 -2.56 -4.04 17.62
C ALA A 212 -2.87 -5.48 17.15
N GLU A 213 -2.83 -5.74 15.85
CA GLU A 213 -3.10 -7.06 15.25
C GLU A 213 -2.05 -8.12 15.63
N LEU A 214 -0.78 -7.71 15.75
CA LEU A 214 0.30 -8.60 16.22
C LEU A 214 0.14 -8.91 17.71
N ARG A 215 -0.24 -7.91 18.53
CA ARG A 215 -0.49 -8.10 19.96
C ARG A 215 -1.67 -9.03 20.20
N ASP A 216 -2.78 -8.86 19.48
CA ASP A 216 -3.99 -9.67 19.62
C ASP A 216 -3.72 -11.15 19.33
N ARG A 217 -2.87 -11.44 18.32
CA ARG A 217 -2.46 -12.81 17.98
C ARG A 217 -1.27 -13.33 18.79
N ALA A 218 -0.84 -12.61 19.83
CA ALA A 218 0.32 -12.94 20.68
C ALA A 218 1.62 -13.20 19.88
N ILE A 219 1.82 -12.49 18.76
CA ILE A 219 3.03 -12.61 17.94
C ILE A 219 4.15 -11.80 18.59
N ASN A 220 5.29 -12.45 18.85
CA ASN A 220 6.41 -11.80 19.52
C ASN A 220 7.14 -10.82 18.58
N THR A 221 7.08 -9.53 18.92
CA THR A 221 7.75 -8.46 18.19
C THR A 221 9.11 -8.09 18.81
N ARG A 222 9.45 -8.66 19.97
CA ARG A 222 10.73 -8.38 20.63
C ARG A 222 11.83 -9.18 19.94
N ALA A 223 12.91 -8.51 19.56
CA ALA A 223 14.14 -9.21 19.20
C ALA A 223 14.51 -10.17 20.35
N SER A 224 14.92 -11.39 19.98
CA SER A 224 15.15 -12.49 20.90
C SER A 224 15.93 -12.03 22.14
N ALA A 225 15.53 -12.50 23.31
CA ALA A 225 16.25 -12.23 24.55
C ALA A 225 17.72 -12.60 24.34
N ARG A 226 18.66 -11.70 24.67
CA ARG A 226 20.09 -12.02 24.57
C ARG A 226 20.36 -13.24 25.45
N GLU A 227 20.67 -14.36 24.84
CA GLU A 227 21.19 -15.52 25.57
C GLU A 227 22.58 -15.14 26.09
N ILE A 228 22.70 -14.97 27.41
CA ILE A 228 23.98 -14.75 28.07
C ILE A 228 24.47 -16.12 28.53
N VAL A 229 25.38 -16.72 27.76
CA VAL A 229 26.07 -17.94 28.17
C VAL A 229 27.16 -17.55 29.18
N LEU A 230 26.98 -17.95 30.43
CA LEU A 230 27.95 -17.73 31.50
C LEU A 230 28.85 -18.96 31.61
N GLU A 231 30.03 -18.92 30.97
CA GLU A 231 30.96 -20.06 30.96
C GLU A 231 31.71 -20.26 32.29
N ASN A 232 31.80 -19.24 33.13
CA ASN A 232 32.61 -19.26 34.35
C ASN A 232 31.81 -18.82 35.59
N LEU A 233 30.84 -19.65 35.99
CA LEU A 233 30.05 -19.46 37.21
C LEU A 233 30.90 -19.21 38.48
N PRO A 234 32.02 -19.94 38.72
CA PRO A 234 32.83 -19.75 39.93
C PRO A 234 33.41 -18.34 40.03
N THR A 235 33.96 -17.79 38.94
CA THR A 235 34.51 -16.42 38.95
C THR A 235 33.41 -15.37 39.08
N LEU A 236 32.23 -15.62 38.50
CA LEU A 236 31.08 -14.73 38.62
C LEU A 236 30.55 -14.67 40.07
N ALA A 237 30.50 -15.80 40.78
CA ALA A 237 30.10 -15.87 42.18
C ALA A 237 31.03 -15.05 43.09
N THR A 238 32.35 -15.12 42.83
CA THR A 238 33.36 -14.33 43.53
C THR A 238 33.23 -12.82 43.25
N LEU A 239 32.95 -12.43 42.00
CA LEU A 239 32.75 -11.03 41.60
C LEU A 239 31.46 -10.42 42.15
N LEU A 240 30.39 -11.21 42.23
CA LEU A 240 29.09 -10.76 42.74
C LEU A 240 29.00 -10.77 44.27
N GLN A 241 30.08 -11.13 44.98
CA GLN A 241 30.10 -11.32 46.44
C GLN A 241 28.93 -12.17 46.93
N LEU A 242 28.45 -13.09 46.09
CA LEU A 242 27.42 -14.03 46.50
C LEU A 242 28.10 -14.97 47.50
N PRO A 243 27.52 -15.20 48.68
CA PRO A 243 28.04 -16.19 49.60
C PRO A 243 27.99 -17.52 48.87
N ILE A 244 29.15 -18.02 48.43
CA ILE A 244 29.28 -19.39 47.99
C ILE A 244 28.90 -20.19 49.23
N LEU A 245 27.69 -20.79 49.20
CA LEU A 245 27.24 -21.69 50.24
C LEU A 245 28.29 -22.80 50.32
N GLN A 246 29.18 -22.68 51.30
CA GLN A 246 30.08 -23.77 51.66
C GLN A 246 29.17 -24.92 52.05
N THR A 247 29.21 -25.98 51.25
CA THR A 247 28.51 -27.23 51.52
C THR A 247 29.21 -27.92 52.68
N THR A 248 28.92 -27.49 53.89
CA THR A 248 29.23 -28.25 55.09
C THR A 248 28.06 -29.18 55.38
N ASN A 249 28.30 -30.46 55.09
CA ASN A 249 27.62 -31.63 55.63
C ASN A 249 26.10 -31.75 55.35
N GLY A 250 25.79 -32.56 54.33
CA GLY A 250 24.62 -33.44 54.28
C GLY A 250 23.26 -32.75 54.18
N TYR A 251 22.56 -33.01 53.07
CA TYR A 251 21.18 -32.60 52.76
C TYR A 251 21.00 -31.16 52.26
N ALA A 252 21.15 -30.97 50.94
CA ALA A 252 20.29 -30.10 50.13
C ALA A 252 20.60 -30.29 48.63
N THR A 253 20.28 -31.45 48.07
CA THR A 253 20.14 -31.58 46.61
C THR A 253 18.70 -31.23 46.25
N GLN A 254 18.39 -29.94 46.24
CA GLN A 254 17.34 -29.41 45.36
C GLN A 254 18.03 -28.58 44.30
N ALA A 255 18.75 -29.31 43.44
CA ALA A 255 18.96 -28.85 42.09
C ALA A 255 17.56 -28.66 41.49
N LEU A 256 17.28 -27.43 41.06
CA LEU A 256 16.17 -27.11 40.18
C LEU A 256 16.41 -27.82 38.85
N THR A 257 16.15 -29.13 38.83
CA THR A 257 15.88 -29.86 37.61
C THR A 257 14.50 -29.39 37.16
N ALA A 258 14.44 -28.27 36.45
CA ALA A 258 13.32 -27.99 35.57
C ALA A 258 13.43 -28.99 34.41
N THR A 259 12.97 -30.21 34.68
CA THR A 259 12.71 -31.22 33.67
C THR A 259 11.76 -30.61 32.64
N HIS A 260 12.23 -30.55 31.40
CA HIS A 260 11.39 -30.51 30.21
C HIS A 260 10.46 -31.73 30.24
N ASN A 261 9.32 -31.60 30.91
CA ASN A 261 8.15 -32.43 30.66
C ASN A 261 7.34 -31.73 29.56
N ALA A 262 7.87 -31.77 28.34
CA ALA A 262 7.13 -31.46 27.13
C ALA A 262 6.64 -32.78 26.54
N GLU A 263 5.61 -33.38 27.13
CA GLU A 263 4.77 -34.41 26.52
C GLU A 263 3.61 -34.76 27.45
N ASN A 264 2.51 -34.00 27.33
CA ASN A 264 1.11 -34.47 27.32
C ASN A 264 0.15 -33.32 27.64
N SER A 265 -0.39 -32.72 26.58
CA SER A 265 -1.74 -32.15 26.56
C SER A 265 -2.15 -31.86 25.11
N LEU A 266 -2.16 -32.90 24.28
CA LEU A 266 -3.02 -32.93 23.10
C LEU A 266 -4.46 -33.15 23.56
N SER A 267 -5.14 -32.07 23.94
CA SER A 267 -6.60 -31.92 23.98
C SER A 267 -6.97 -30.63 24.72
N SER A 268 -6.83 -29.49 24.05
CA SER A 268 -7.71 -28.36 24.33
C SER A 268 -8.03 -27.72 23.00
N GLU A 269 -9.30 -27.81 22.58
CA GLU A 269 -9.80 -27.04 21.46
C GLU A 269 -9.55 -25.57 21.78
N LYS A 270 -8.62 -24.95 21.05
CA LYS A 270 -8.43 -23.50 21.10
C LYS A 270 -9.81 -22.84 20.93
N PRO A 271 -10.16 -21.79 21.68
CA PRO A 271 -11.41 -21.07 21.41
C PRO A 271 -11.40 -20.61 19.95
N ILE A 272 -12.54 -20.72 19.25
CA ILE A 272 -12.69 -20.51 17.79
C ILE A 272 -12.13 -19.14 17.33
N GLY A 273 -12.11 -18.13 18.21
CA GLY A 273 -11.49 -16.83 17.96
C GLY A 273 -9.96 -16.77 17.98
N GLY A 274 -9.27 -17.80 18.48
CA GLY A 274 -7.80 -17.89 18.58
C GLY A 274 -7.14 -18.83 17.57
N TRP A 275 -7.91 -19.34 16.60
CA TRP A 275 -7.39 -20.15 15.49
C TRP A 275 -6.77 -19.23 14.43
N MET A 276 -5.63 -19.65 13.87
CA MET A 276 -5.06 -18.95 12.73
C MET A 276 -5.91 -19.20 11.48
N LEU A 277 -5.92 -18.28 10.52
CA LEU A 277 -6.69 -18.47 9.29
C LEU A 277 -6.30 -19.74 8.54
N ARG A 278 -5.01 -20.14 8.56
CA ARG A 278 -4.56 -21.40 7.97
C ARG A 278 -5.27 -22.61 8.59
N ASP A 279 -5.43 -22.62 9.91
CA ASP A 279 -5.97 -23.77 10.65
C ASP A 279 -7.47 -23.91 10.34
N LEU A 280 -8.14 -22.77 10.16
CA LEU A 280 -9.54 -22.72 9.73
C LEU A 280 -9.72 -23.14 8.26
N LEU A 281 -8.84 -22.69 7.37
CA LEU A 281 -8.87 -23.09 5.95
C LEU A 281 -8.64 -24.60 5.82
N GLN A 282 -7.68 -25.17 6.54
CA GLN A 282 -7.39 -26.61 6.51
C GLN A 282 -8.55 -27.49 6.99
N LYS A 283 -9.51 -26.98 7.76
CA LYS A 283 -10.73 -27.74 8.09
C LYS A 283 -11.64 -27.95 6.89
N VAL A 284 -11.55 -27.07 5.90
CA VAL A 284 -12.39 -27.10 4.70
C VAL A 284 -11.85 -28.15 3.73
N SER A 285 -12.72 -29.06 3.30
CA SER A 285 -12.36 -30.27 2.54
C SER A 285 -11.49 -30.03 1.30
N TYR A 286 -11.63 -28.90 0.61
CA TYR A 286 -10.86 -28.56 -0.60
C TYR A 286 -9.57 -27.76 -0.35
N PHE A 287 -9.26 -27.42 0.91
CA PHE A 287 -7.97 -26.86 1.32
C PHE A 287 -7.18 -27.78 2.26
N GLN A 288 -7.72 -28.96 2.60
CA GLN A 288 -7.10 -29.93 3.51
C GLN A 288 -5.71 -30.39 3.05
N GLN A 289 -5.50 -30.49 1.74
CA GLN A 289 -4.23 -30.94 1.15
C GLN A 289 -3.26 -29.80 0.87
N CYS A 290 -3.66 -28.54 1.10
CA CYS A 290 -2.80 -27.40 0.81
C CYS A 290 -1.69 -27.25 1.84
N GLY A 291 -0.45 -27.24 1.34
CA GLY A 291 0.71 -26.90 2.16
C GLY A 291 0.78 -25.40 2.49
N ASP A 292 1.67 -25.02 3.40
CA ASP A 292 1.82 -23.63 3.86
C ASP A 292 2.07 -22.62 2.73
N VAL A 293 2.83 -23.02 1.71
CA VAL A 293 3.13 -22.17 0.54
C VAL A 293 1.88 -21.90 -0.30
N GLU A 294 0.99 -22.88 -0.41
CA GLU A 294 -0.27 -22.72 -1.16
C GLU A 294 -1.27 -21.92 -0.34
N LEU A 295 -1.41 -22.24 0.95
CA LEU A 295 -2.28 -21.50 1.87
C LEU A 295 -1.87 -20.03 1.97
N ARG A 296 -0.57 -19.72 1.90
CA ARG A 296 -0.10 -18.33 1.80
C ARG A 296 -0.74 -17.61 0.61
N LYS A 297 -0.70 -18.21 -0.58
CA LYS A 297 -1.28 -17.61 -1.80
C LYS A 297 -2.77 -17.42 -1.64
N VAL A 298 -3.48 -18.38 -1.03
CA VAL A 298 -4.91 -18.24 -0.72
C VAL A 298 -5.14 -17.06 0.22
N ILE A 299 -4.41 -16.98 1.34
CA ILE A 299 -4.53 -15.90 2.33
C ILE A 299 -4.25 -14.53 1.71
N GLU A 300 -3.28 -14.41 0.80
CA GLU A 300 -2.99 -13.16 0.09
C GLU A 300 -4.14 -12.71 -0.83
N LYS A 301 -4.99 -13.64 -1.27
CA LYS A 301 -6.13 -13.40 -2.17
C LYS A 301 -7.46 -13.12 -1.45
N GLY A 302 -7.51 -13.29 -0.14
CA GLY A 302 -8.71 -13.02 0.63
C GLY A 302 -8.44 -12.49 2.01
N TYR A 303 -9.47 -12.48 2.85
CA TYR A 303 -9.35 -12.08 4.24
C TYR A 303 -10.37 -12.72 5.15
N ARG A 304 -10.02 -12.81 6.42
CA ARG A 304 -10.92 -13.25 7.48
C ARG A 304 -11.87 -12.12 7.85
N LYS A 305 -13.17 -12.40 7.84
CA LYS A 305 -14.22 -11.51 8.36
C LYS A 305 -14.98 -12.23 9.47
N LYS A 306 -14.97 -11.65 10.66
CA LYS A 306 -15.70 -12.17 11.83
C LYS A 306 -17.03 -11.42 11.96
N LEU A 307 -18.11 -12.16 12.16
CA LEU A 307 -19.45 -11.62 12.31
C LEU A 307 -20.14 -12.25 13.54
N MET A 308 -20.90 -11.42 14.26
CA MET A 308 -21.72 -11.85 15.39
C MET A 308 -23.04 -12.48 14.91
N SER A 309 -23.74 -13.19 15.79
CA SER A 309 -25.08 -13.73 15.48
C SER A 309 -26.06 -12.62 15.11
N GLY A 310 -26.84 -12.82 14.04
CA GLY A 310 -27.85 -11.89 13.55
C GLY A 310 -27.35 -10.81 12.58
N GLU A 311 -26.04 -10.71 12.35
CA GLU A 311 -25.48 -9.76 11.39
C GLU A 311 -25.76 -10.16 9.94
N ILE A 312 -26.05 -9.16 9.11
CA ILE A 312 -26.35 -9.36 7.69
C ILE A 312 -25.04 -9.28 6.89
N ILE A 313 -24.75 -10.31 6.10
CA ILE A 313 -23.58 -10.36 5.22
C ILE A 313 -23.85 -9.55 3.95
N CYS A 314 -25.02 -9.75 3.34
CA CYS A 314 -25.55 -8.98 2.21
C CYS A 314 -27.08 -9.14 2.14
N ARG A 315 -27.75 -8.23 1.44
CA ARG A 315 -29.20 -8.30 1.21
C ARG A 315 -29.53 -8.75 -0.20
N GLU A 316 -30.72 -9.29 -0.38
CA GLU A 316 -31.30 -9.56 -1.70
C GLU A 316 -31.27 -8.28 -2.56
N ASN A 317 -30.95 -8.43 -3.84
CA ASN A 317 -30.77 -7.38 -4.85
C ASN A 317 -29.55 -6.46 -4.69
N ASP A 318 -28.73 -6.61 -3.65
CA ASP A 318 -27.45 -5.91 -3.57
C ASP A 318 -26.52 -6.34 -4.73
N PRO A 319 -25.60 -5.47 -5.19
CA PRO A 319 -24.54 -5.91 -6.09
C PRO A 319 -23.65 -6.95 -5.40
N GLY A 320 -23.35 -8.05 -6.08
CA GLY A 320 -22.43 -9.07 -5.59
C GLY A 320 -21.03 -8.95 -6.18
N ASP A 321 -20.08 -8.54 -5.37
CA ASP A 321 -18.66 -8.36 -5.71
C ASP A 321 -17.71 -9.32 -4.98
N SER A 322 -18.24 -10.08 -4.01
CA SER A 322 -17.47 -10.91 -3.10
C SER A 322 -18.04 -12.33 -2.96
N PHE A 323 -17.13 -13.29 -2.90
CA PHE A 323 -17.35 -14.70 -2.59
C PHE A 323 -16.99 -14.95 -1.12
N TYR A 324 -17.74 -15.81 -0.44
CA TYR A 324 -17.50 -16.10 0.96
C TYR A 324 -17.43 -17.61 1.18
N ILE A 325 -16.41 -18.05 1.90
CA ILE A 325 -16.29 -19.42 2.42
C ILE A 325 -16.58 -19.38 3.91
N ILE A 326 -17.49 -20.22 4.38
CA ILE A 326 -17.82 -20.32 5.81
C ILE A 326 -16.76 -21.19 6.47
N LEU A 327 -15.91 -20.59 7.30
CA LEU A 327 -14.86 -21.31 8.02
C LEU A 327 -15.35 -21.89 9.34
N SER A 328 -16.29 -21.19 9.98
CA SER A 328 -16.94 -21.59 11.23
C SER A 328 -18.27 -20.86 11.37
N GLY A 329 -19.24 -21.48 12.05
CA GLY A 329 -20.58 -20.96 12.24
C GLY A 329 -21.58 -21.41 11.17
N ALA A 330 -22.73 -20.73 11.13
CA ALA A 330 -23.82 -21.01 10.21
C ALA A 330 -24.48 -19.73 9.70
N VAL A 331 -24.85 -19.74 8.43
CA VAL A 331 -25.47 -18.62 7.70
C VAL A 331 -26.82 -19.07 7.17
N GLU A 332 -27.86 -18.33 7.50
CA GLU A 332 -29.18 -18.46 6.91
C GLU A 332 -29.25 -17.75 5.55
N VAL A 333 -29.82 -18.45 4.57
CA VAL A 333 -30.17 -17.91 3.25
C VAL A 333 -31.68 -17.68 3.23
N PHE A 334 -32.08 -16.42 3.20
CA PHE A 334 -33.47 -15.98 3.28
C PHE A 334 -33.84 -15.13 2.06
N ILE A 335 -34.92 -15.49 1.37
CA ILE A 335 -35.46 -14.68 0.28
C ILE A 335 -36.53 -13.78 0.87
N GLU A 336 -36.29 -12.46 0.87
CA GLU A 336 -37.20 -11.47 1.43
C GLU A 336 -38.48 -11.37 0.60
N SER A 337 -38.36 -11.46 -0.72
CA SER A 337 -39.50 -11.39 -1.64
C SER A 337 -40.52 -12.52 -1.47
N LEU A 338 -40.08 -13.69 -1.00
CA LEU A 338 -40.92 -14.85 -0.72
C LEU A 338 -41.20 -15.06 0.77
N ALA A 339 -40.61 -14.21 1.64
CA ALA A 339 -40.59 -14.36 3.09
C ALA A 339 -40.23 -15.80 3.54
N GLN A 340 -39.33 -16.46 2.81
CA GLN A 340 -39.06 -17.88 2.95
C GLN A 340 -37.57 -18.15 3.17
N GLN A 341 -37.28 -18.97 4.18
CA GLN A 341 -35.97 -19.54 4.39
C GLN A 341 -35.72 -20.63 3.34
N VAL A 342 -34.63 -20.48 2.58
CA VAL A 342 -34.28 -21.41 1.49
C VAL A 342 -33.30 -22.46 1.95
N ALA A 343 -32.32 -22.06 2.77
CA ALA A 343 -31.28 -22.95 3.25
C ALA A 343 -30.57 -22.39 4.48
N ILE A 344 -29.91 -23.29 5.22
CA ILE A 344 -28.87 -22.93 6.18
C ILE A 344 -27.56 -23.48 5.63
N ARG A 345 -26.53 -22.64 5.62
CA ARG A 345 -25.18 -22.99 5.20
C ARG A 345 -24.25 -23.09 6.38
N LYS A 346 -23.43 -24.13 6.42
CA LYS A 346 -22.55 -24.45 7.55
C LYS A 346 -21.08 -24.32 7.16
N ALA A 347 -20.21 -24.43 8.16
CA ALA A 347 -18.77 -24.46 7.96
C ALA A 347 -18.34 -25.49 6.89
N GLY A 348 -17.45 -25.08 5.99
CA GLY A 348 -16.99 -25.84 4.82
C GLY A 348 -17.72 -25.50 3.52
N GLU A 349 -18.92 -24.92 3.61
CA GLU A 349 -19.70 -24.48 2.45
C GLU A 349 -19.37 -23.03 2.07
N PHE A 350 -19.73 -22.63 0.86
CA PHE A 350 -19.55 -21.27 0.36
C PHE A 350 -20.87 -20.61 -0.05
N ILE A 351 -20.87 -19.29 -0.09
CA ILE A 351 -22.02 -18.45 -0.40
C ILE A 351 -21.58 -17.25 -1.26
N GLY A 352 -22.54 -16.70 -2.01
CA GLY A 352 -22.33 -15.50 -2.81
C GLY A 352 -21.70 -15.73 -4.18
N GLU A 353 -21.54 -16.99 -4.57
CA GLU A 353 -21.00 -17.42 -5.86
C GLU A 353 -21.91 -17.05 -7.04
N MET A 354 -23.23 -17.08 -6.85
CA MET A 354 -24.19 -16.83 -7.93
C MET A 354 -24.00 -15.46 -8.57
N SER A 355 -23.82 -14.42 -7.76
CA SER A 355 -23.69 -13.06 -8.27
C SER A 355 -22.40 -12.84 -9.07
N LEU A 356 -21.32 -13.50 -8.66
CA LEU A 356 -20.03 -13.40 -9.33
C LEU A 356 -19.98 -14.20 -10.63
N LEU A 357 -20.64 -15.36 -10.66
CA LEU A 357 -20.56 -16.30 -11.78
C LEU A 357 -21.66 -16.07 -12.83
N MET A 358 -22.84 -15.63 -12.38
CA MET A 358 -23.99 -15.38 -13.25
C MET A 358 -24.15 -13.90 -13.62
N GLY A 359 -23.36 -13.00 -13.01
CA GLY A 359 -23.47 -11.55 -13.23
C GLY A 359 -24.81 -10.96 -12.79
N THR A 360 -25.50 -11.61 -11.86
CA THR A 360 -26.79 -11.19 -11.32
C THR A 360 -26.61 -10.52 -9.94
N PRO A 361 -27.53 -9.65 -9.49
CA PRO A 361 -27.57 -9.18 -8.10
C PRO A 361 -27.67 -10.34 -7.09
N ARG A 362 -27.49 -10.06 -5.80
CA ARG A 362 -27.66 -11.06 -4.73
C ARG A 362 -29.09 -11.63 -4.81
N THR A 363 -29.19 -12.96 -4.88
CA THR A 363 -30.47 -13.67 -5.05
C THR A 363 -31.23 -13.88 -3.74
N ALA A 364 -30.56 -13.67 -2.60
CA ALA A 364 -31.12 -13.85 -1.27
C ALA A 364 -30.34 -12.99 -0.25
N THR A 365 -31.00 -12.66 0.85
CA THR A 365 -30.37 -12.07 2.03
C THR A 365 -29.64 -13.16 2.82
N LEU A 366 -28.39 -12.87 3.20
CA LEU A 366 -27.53 -13.76 3.96
C LEU A 366 -27.36 -13.21 5.38
N ARG A 367 -27.75 -13.98 6.39
CA ARG A 367 -27.69 -13.58 7.81
C ARG A 367 -27.02 -14.64 8.66
N THR A 368 -26.13 -14.25 9.55
CA THR A 368 -25.48 -15.19 10.48
C THR A 368 -26.48 -15.66 11.55
N LEU A 369 -26.49 -16.96 11.84
CA LEU A 369 -27.31 -17.53 12.93
C LEU A 369 -26.53 -17.58 14.24
N GLU A 370 -25.21 -17.67 14.15
CA GLU A 370 -24.28 -17.74 15.28
C GLU A 370 -23.01 -16.94 14.97
N GLU A 371 -22.08 -16.89 15.91
CA GLU A 371 -20.75 -16.30 15.66
C GLU A 371 -20.10 -17.03 14.47
N THR A 372 -19.89 -16.28 13.38
CA THR A 372 -19.50 -16.84 12.09
C THR A 372 -18.19 -16.22 11.63
N ILE A 373 -17.27 -17.07 11.17
CA ILE A 373 -16.01 -16.64 10.56
C ILE A 373 -16.07 -16.97 9.08
N LEU A 374 -15.91 -15.94 8.26
CA LEU A 374 -15.89 -16.04 6.80
C LEU A 374 -14.49 -15.79 6.26
N PHE A 375 -14.14 -16.50 5.20
CA PHE A 375 -13.05 -16.11 4.32
C PHE A 375 -13.63 -15.44 3.07
N VAL A 376 -13.33 -14.16 2.92
CA VAL A 376 -13.87 -13.30 1.86
C VAL A 376 -12.86 -13.16 0.75
N VAL A 377 -13.29 -13.39 -0.49
CA VAL A 377 -12.49 -13.24 -1.70
C VAL A 377 -13.26 -12.33 -2.66
N ASP A 378 -12.64 -11.25 -3.11
CA ASP A 378 -13.25 -10.38 -4.11
C ASP A 378 -13.25 -11.03 -5.51
N ARG A 379 -13.99 -10.44 -6.45
CA ARG A 379 -14.12 -10.95 -7.82
C ARG A 379 -12.77 -11.19 -8.52
N ASP A 380 -11.87 -10.21 -8.46
CA ASP A 380 -10.60 -10.24 -9.19
C ASP A 380 -9.66 -11.32 -8.62
N ASN A 381 -9.66 -11.47 -7.30
CA ASN A 381 -8.88 -12.51 -6.63
C ASN A 381 -9.51 -13.89 -6.75
N LEU A 382 -10.84 -14.00 -6.84
CA LEU A 382 -11.52 -15.27 -7.06
C LEU A 382 -11.07 -15.90 -8.39
N GLN A 383 -10.98 -15.10 -9.46
CA GLN A 383 -10.48 -15.58 -10.74
C GLN A 383 -9.10 -16.23 -10.61
N SER A 384 -8.19 -15.54 -9.92
CA SER A 384 -6.84 -16.03 -9.68
C SER A 384 -6.83 -17.31 -8.84
N LEU A 385 -7.71 -17.40 -7.84
CA LEU A 385 -7.84 -18.55 -6.94
C LEU A 385 -8.37 -19.79 -7.68
N LEU A 386 -9.40 -19.65 -8.51
CA LEU A 386 -9.99 -20.75 -9.27
C LEU A 386 -9.04 -21.30 -10.33
N HIS A 387 -8.18 -20.45 -10.90
CA HIS A 387 -7.15 -20.90 -11.84
C HIS A 387 -6.07 -21.75 -11.17
N GLN A 388 -5.76 -21.48 -9.90
CA GLN A 388 -4.75 -22.23 -9.16
C GLN A 388 -5.31 -23.49 -8.48
N HIS A 389 -6.60 -23.50 -8.14
CA HIS A 389 -7.24 -24.59 -7.40
C HIS A 389 -8.44 -25.16 -8.15
N HIS A 390 -8.19 -26.08 -9.07
CA HIS A 390 -9.24 -26.70 -9.90
C HIS A 390 -10.30 -27.48 -9.08
N GLU A 391 -9.93 -28.09 -7.95
CA GLU A 391 -10.89 -28.79 -7.08
C GLU A 391 -11.96 -27.83 -6.51
N LEU A 392 -11.57 -26.59 -6.16
CA LEU A 392 -12.50 -25.56 -5.71
C LEU A 392 -13.46 -25.18 -6.84
N ALA A 393 -12.94 -25.02 -8.07
CA ALA A 393 -13.76 -24.71 -9.23
C ALA A 393 -14.78 -25.83 -9.54
N ASP A 394 -14.35 -27.10 -9.48
CA ASP A 394 -15.24 -28.24 -9.72
C ASP A 394 -16.32 -28.36 -8.62
N LYS A 395 -15.98 -28.14 -7.34
CA LYS A 395 -16.99 -28.08 -6.25
C LYS A 395 -17.99 -26.93 -6.41
N ILE A 396 -17.51 -25.76 -6.80
CA ILE A 396 -18.38 -24.61 -7.11
C ILE A 396 -19.34 -24.96 -8.25
N ALA A 397 -18.85 -25.61 -9.30
CA ALA A 397 -19.68 -26.02 -10.42
C ALA A 397 -20.76 -27.04 -10.03
N GLU A 398 -20.40 -28.03 -9.19
CA GLU A 398 -21.32 -29.04 -8.68
C GLU A 398 -22.43 -28.41 -7.83
N GLU A 399 -22.07 -27.56 -6.87
CA GLU A 399 -23.03 -26.97 -5.95
C GLU A 399 -23.97 -25.98 -6.67
N LEU A 400 -23.46 -25.22 -7.64
CA LEU A 400 -24.28 -24.36 -8.49
C LEU A 400 -25.31 -25.13 -9.31
N SER A 401 -24.94 -26.30 -9.83
CA SER A 401 -25.85 -27.16 -10.58
C SER A 401 -27.04 -27.57 -9.72
N GLN A 402 -26.77 -28.03 -8.49
CA GLN A 402 -27.81 -28.41 -7.52
C GLN A 402 -28.68 -27.20 -7.10
N ARG A 403 -28.06 -26.03 -6.90
CA ARG A 403 -28.75 -24.79 -6.51
C ARG A 403 -29.64 -24.25 -7.62
N GLN A 404 -29.22 -24.31 -8.88
CA GLN A 404 -30.06 -23.91 -10.03
C GLN A 404 -31.32 -24.77 -10.12
N GLU A 405 -31.22 -26.08 -9.89
CA GLU A 405 -32.38 -26.98 -9.89
C GLU A 405 -33.35 -26.65 -8.76
N THR A 406 -32.83 -26.35 -7.57
CA THR A 406 -33.62 -25.93 -6.40
C THR A 406 -34.32 -24.59 -6.62
N LEU A 407 -33.65 -23.61 -7.25
CA LEU A 407 -34.27 -22.30 -7.50
C LEU A 407 -35.30 -22.36 -8.64
N LYS A 408 -35.08 -23.22 -9.64
CA LYS A 408 -36.07 -23.50 -10.69
C LYS A 408 -37.33 -24.15 -10.12
N SER A 409 -37.20 -25.08 -9.17
CA SER A 409 -38.37 -25.70 -8.53
C SER A 409 -39.16 -24.71 -7.66
N LEU A 410 -38.52 -23.62 -7.20
CA LEU A 410 -39.13 -22.50 -6.50
C LEU A 410 -39.65 -21.38 -7.42
N GLY A 411 -39.57 -21.55 -8.75
CA GLY A 411 -40.11 -20.58 -9.73
C GLY A 411 -39.21 -19.38 -10.02
N ILE A 412 -37.95 -19.38 -9.58
CA ILE A 412 -36.99 -18.29 -9.79
C ILE A 412 -36.15 -18.60 -11.04
N THR A 413 -36.46 -17.95 -12.17
CA THR A 413 -35.70 -18.08 -13.42
C THR A 413 -34.44 -17.22 -13.43
N LEU A 414 -33.28 -17.86 -13.25
CA LEU A 414 -31.97 -17.25 -13.46
C LEU A 414 -31.49 -17.41 -14.89
N GLY A 415 -31.65 -16.37 -15.72
CA GLY A 415 -30.97 -16.19 -17.00
C GLY A 415 -31.30 -17.20 -18.11
N ALA A 416 -31.31 -16.75 -19.36
CA ALA A 416 -31.75 -17.54 -20.52
C ALA A 416 -30.93 -18.82 -20.73
N ILE A 417 -31.63 -19.96 -20.82
CA ILE A 417 -31.06 -21.28 -21.12
C ILE A 417 -31.12 -21.48 -22.64
N THR A 418 -29.97 -21.51 -23.29
CA THR A 418 -29.87 -21.90 -24.70
C THR A 418 -28.72 -22.89 -24.90
N THR A 419 -28.88 -24.17 -24.49
CA THR A 419 -28.13 -25.31 -25.04
C THR A 419 -28.60 -26.67 -24.48
N LYS A 420 -28.44 -27.75 -25.26
CA LYS A 420 -28.77 -29.18 -24.96
C LYS A 420 -27.82 -29.86 -23.94
N GLU A 421 -27.06 -29.11 -23.14
CA GLU A 421 -26.06 -29.64 -22.20
C GLU A 421 -26.63 -29.81 -20.78
N THR A 422 -26.01 -30.67 -19.95
CA THR A 422 -26.35 -30.77 -18.53
C THR A 422 -25.98 -29.47 -17.79
N PRO A 423 -26.74 -29.04 -16.77
CA PRO A 423 -26.49 -27.78 -16.05
C PRO A 423 -25.06 -27.68 -15.50
N PHE A 424 -24.52 -28.77 -14.95
CA PHE A 424 -23.14 -28.88 -14.49
C PHE A 424 -22.11 -28.51 -15.58
N ASN A 425 -22.23 -29.10 -16.78
CA ASN A 425 -21.27 -28.84 -17.88
C ASN A 425 -21.39 -27.41 -18.41
N GLN A 426 -22.59 -26.84 -18.40
CA GLN A 426 -22.81 -25.45 -18.79
C GLN A 426 -22.16 -24.47 -17.80
N ILE A 427 -22.35 -24.68 -16.49
CA ILE A 427 -21.75 -23.84 -15.44
C ILE A 427 -20.23 -24.00 -15.47
N ARG A 428 -19.70 -25.21 -15.63
CA ARG A 428 -18.27 -25.45 -15.82
C ARG A 428 -17.72 -24.69 -17.03
N ARG A 429 -18.45 -24.69 -18.15
CA ARG A 429 -18.09 -23.90 -19.34
C ARG A 429 -18.17 -22.40 -19.11
N GLN A 430 -19.14 -21.91 -18.35
CA GLN A 430 -19.23 -20.49 -17.98
C GLN A 430 -18.08 -20.08 -17.06
N ILE A 431 -17.72 -20.90 -16.08
CA ILE A 431 -16.53 -20.69 -15.26
C ILE A 431 -15.29 -20.64 -16.16
N LYS A 432 -15.14 -21.58 -17.09
CA LYS A 432 -14.05 -21.55 -18.08
C LYS A 432 -14.05 -20.30 -18.97
N ALA A 433 -15.22 -19.86 -19.43
CA ALA A 433 -15.37 -18.69 -20.32
C ALA A 433 -15.18 -17.35 -19.60
N ILE A 434 -15.64 -17.22 -18.36
CA ILE A 434 -15.50 -16.00 -17.54
C ILE A 434 -14.09 -15.89 -16.98
N PHE A 435 -13.47 -17.01 -16.61
CA PHE A 435 -12.19 -17.01 -15.91
C PHE A 435 -10.99 -17.45 -16.76
N GLY A 436 -11.20 -17.87 -18.02
CA GLY A 436 -10.14 -18.21 -18.97
C GLY A 436 -9.41 -19.53 -18.68
N ILE A 437 -10.12 -20.53 -18.14
CA ILE A 437 -9.58 -21.82 -17.67
C ILE A 437 -9.85 -22.96 -18.67
#